data_AF-A0A180ERI5-F1
#
_entry.id   AF-A0A180ERI5-F1
#
_cell.length_a   1.000
_cell.length_b   1.000
_cell.length_c   1.000
_cell.angle_alpha   90.00
_cell.angle_beta   90.00
_cell.angle_gamma   90.00
#
_symmetry.space_group_name_H-M   'P 1'
#
loop_
_entity.id
_entity.type
_entity.pdbx_description
1 polymer ?
#
loop_
_entity_poly.entity_id
_entity_poly.type
_entity_poly.pdbx_seq_one_letter_code
_entity_poly.pdbx_strand_id
1 'polypeptide(L)'
;MSNSFGKKVRECRESKKWSQAALAKALGVHHSLIGKYERDEVKPSIDVGQRLAKALDTTVGYLLGETADRDLLKDPAMLRRLIDINELPEEEKQHVLFNLDAVLRDFKTRRAYA
;
A
#
# COMPACT_ATOMS: atom_id res chain seq x y z
N MET A 1 -3.40 5.30 17.38
CA MET A 1 -4.14 6.10 16.37
C MET A 1 -4.91 5.16 15.48
N SER A 2 -6.23 5.32 15.34
CA SER A 2 -7.06 4.39 14.54
C SER A 2 -6.63 4.35 13.07
N ASN A 3 -6.37 3.14 12.56
CA ASN A 3 -5.89 2.80 11.22
C ASN A 3 -7.09 2.48 10.29
N SER A 4 -8.04 3.43 10.17
CA SER A 4 -9.27 3.21 9.41
C SER A 4 -9.08 3.42 7.92
N PHE A 5 -10.00 2.85 7.13
CA PHE A 5 -10.02 2.97 5.68
C PHE A 5 -10.01 4.43 5.21
N GLY A 6 -10.90 5.26 5.76
CA GLY A 6 -10.99 6.67 5.41
C GLY A 6 -9.69 7.44 5.67
N LYS A 7 -8.99 7.12 6.76
CA LYS A 7 -7.69 7.72 7.07
C LYS A 7 -6.61 7.31 6.09
N LYS A 8 -6.54 6.03 5.70
CA LYS A 8 -5.59 5.55 4.68
C LYS A 8 -5.82 6.25 3.34
N VAL A 9 -7.08 6.37 2.92
CA VAL A 9 -7.46 7.10 1.70
C VAL A 9 -6.98 8.54 1.77
N ARG A 10 -7.23 9.23 2.89
CA ARG A 10 -6.79 10.60 3.11
C ARG A 10 -5.27 10.76 3.02
N GLU A 11 -4.53 9.90 3.68
CA GLU A 11 -3.06 9.95 3.71
C GLU A 11 -2.46 9.72 2.32
N CYS A 12 -2.96 8.72 1.57
CA CYS A 12 -2.53 8.49 0.19
C CYS A 12 -2.90 9.67 -0.73
N ARG A 13 -4.04 10.31 -0.50
CA ARG A 13 -4.41 11.52 -1.26
C ARG A 13 -3.45 12.67 -0.95
N GLU A 14 -3.14 12.88 0.32
CA GLU A 14 -2.26 13.94 0.79
C GLU A 14 -0.80 13.73 0.36
N SER A 15 -0.32 12.47 0.33
CA SER A 15 1.03 12.15 -0.20
C SER A 15 1.18 12.50 -1.68
N LYS A 16 0.10 12.39 -2.45
CA LYS A 16 0.02 12.84 -3.86
C LYS A 16 -0.25 14.34 -4.00
N LYS A 17 -0.39 15.08 -2.90
CA LYS A 17 -0.74 16.52 -2.86
C LYS A 17 -2.07 16.84 -3.56
N TRP A 18 -3.02 15.90 -3.55
CA TRP A 18 -4.32 16.07 -4.20
C TRP A 18 -5.35 16.67 -3.24
N SER A 19 -6.24 17.52 -3.76
CA SER A 19 -7.46 17.91 -3.05
C SER A 19 -8.53 16.80 -3.14
N GLN A 20 -9.54 16.83 -2.26
CA GLN A 20 -10.67 15.89 -2.37
C GLN A 20 -11.39 16.02 -3.72
N ALA A 21 -11.48 17.24 -4.27
CA ALA A 21 -12.04 17.48 -5.60
C ALA A 21 -11.20 16.87 -6.72
N ALA A 22 -9.86 16.92 -6.60
CA ALA A 22 -8.97 16.29 -7.58
C ALA A 22 -9.11 14.76 -7.58
N LEU A 23 -9.17 14.14 -6.39
CA LEU A 23 -9.42 12.70 -6.27
C LEU A 23 -10.81 12.33 -6.82
N ALA A 24 -11.83 13.13 -6.51
CA ALA A 24 -13.19 12.90 -7.01
C ALA A 24 -13.26 12.95 -8.54
N LYS A 25 -12.56 13.93 -9.14
CA LYS A 25 -12.43 14.04 -10.61
C LYS A 25 -11.74 12.81 -11.20
N ALA A 26 -10.69 12.29 -10.56
CA ALA A 26 -10.01 11.08 -11.01
C ALA A 26 -10.90 9.82 -10.92
N LEU A 27 -11.83 9.77 -9.97
CA LEU A 27 -12.77 8.66 -9.81
C LEU A 27 -14.08 8.80 -10.61
N GLY A 28 -14.35 9.99 -11.17
CA GLY A 28 -15.63 10.29 -11.81
C GLY A 28 -16.79 10.33 -10.80
N VAL A 29 -16.55 10.76 -9.56
CA VAL A 29 -17.56 10.86 -8.49
C VAL A 29 -17.69 12.30 -8.00
N HIS A 30 -18.76 12.58 -7.26
CA HIS A 30 -18.95 13.90 -6.65
C HIS A 30 -17.97 14.10 -5.47
N HIS A 31 -17.39 15.30 -5.34
CA HIS A 31 -16.35 15.60 -4.35
C HIS A 31 -16.77 15.36 -2.88
N SER A 32 -18.04 15.60 -2.55
CA SER A 32 -18.58 15.36 -1.21
C SER A 32 -18.50 13.89 -0.79
N LEU A 33 -18.48 12.97 -1.76
CA LEU A 33 -18.41 11.54 -1.52
C LEU A 33 -17.01 11.13 -1.02
N ILE A 34 -15.95 11.75 -1.54
CA ILE A 34 -14.58 11.54 -1.05
C ILE A 34 -14.46 11.97 0.41
N GLY A 35 -15.03 13.12 0.78
CA GLY A 35 -15.02 13.57 2.17
C GLY A 35 -15.76 12.60 3.11
N LYS A 36 -16.88 12.02 2.66
CA LYS A 36 -17.61 11.00 3.42
C LYS A 36 -16.81 9.70 3.58
N TYR A 37 -16.09 9.28 2.54
CA TYR A 37 -15.19 8.12 2.61
C TYR A 37 -14.04 8.37 3.57
N GLU A 38 -13.39 9.53 3.50
CA GLU A 38 -12.24 9.89 4.36
C GLU A 38 -12.60 10.00 5.85
N ARG A 39 -13.87 10.30 6.17
CA ARG A 39 -14.39 10.37 7.53
C ARG A 39 -15.05 9.06 7.99
N ASP A 40 -14.97 8.00 7.19
CA ASP A 40 -15.61 6.70 7.45
C ASP A 40 -17.15 6.78 7.63
N GLU A 41 -17.78 7.86 7.13
CA GLU A 41 -19.25 8.07 7.21
C GLU A 41 -20.00 7.16 6.23
N VAL A 42 -19.37 6.85 5.10
CA VAL A 42 -19.90 5.97 4.06
C VAL A 42 -18.81 4.99 3.65
N LYS A 43 -19.15 3.71 3.54
CA LYS A 43 -18.25 2.71 2.95
C LYS A 43 -18.40 2.71 1.43
N PRO A 44 -17.31 2.80 0.65
CA PRO A 44 -17.39 2.64 -0.80
C PRO A 44 -17.80 1.20 -1.16
N SER A 45 -18.37 1.02 -2.35
CA SER A 45 -18.52 -0.31 -2.93
C SER A 45 -17.14 -0.91 -3.26
N ILE A 46 -17.08 -2.23 -3.49
CA ILE A 46 -15.85 -2.91 -3.89
C ILE A 46 -15.24 -2.27 -5.15
N ASP A 47 -16.06 -1.98 -6.16
CA ASP A 47 -15.64 -1.31 -7.40
C ASP A 47 -15.03 0.08 -7.14
N VAL A 48 -15.68 0.88 -6.29
CA VAL A 48 -15.13 2.20 -5.90
C VAL A 48 -13.83 2.03 -5.11
N GLY A 49 -13.74 1.01 -4.25
CA GLY A 49 -12.51 0.66 -3.53
C GLY A 49 -11.33 0.32 -4.46
N GLN A 50 -11.57 -0.47 -5.52
CA GLN A 50 -10.58 -0.77 -6.54
C GLN A 50 -10.14 0.48 -7.30
N ARG A 51 -11.09 1.35 -7.68
CA ARG A 51 -10.78 2.62 -8.33
C ARG A 51 -10.00 3.57 -7.43
N LEU A 52 -10.32 3.62 -6.14
CA LEU A 52 -9.56 4.40 -5.15
C LEU A 52 -8.11 3.92 -5.07
N ALA A 53 -7.91 2.61 -4.90
CA ALA A 53 -6.58 2.01 -4.84
C ALA A 53 -5.75 2.35 -6.08
N LYS A 54 -6.34 2.19 -7.28
CA LYS A 54 -5.70 2.54 -8.55
C LYS A 54 -5.38 4.03 -8.66
N ALA A 55 -6.30 4.92 -8.30
CA ALA A 55 -6.08 6.36 -8.37
C ALA A 55 -5.00 6.85 -7.38
N LEU A 56 -4.83 6.15 -6.27
CA LEU A 56 -3.92 6.48 -5.18
C LEU A 56 -2.58 5.72 -5.24
N ASP A 57 -2.32 4.98 -6.33
CA ASP A 57 -1.14 4.13 -6.51
C ASP A 57 -0.86 3.21 -5.31
N THR A 58 -1.92 2.55 -4.82
CA THR A 58 -1.85 1.63 -3.68
C THR A 58 -2.73 0.40 -3.92
N THR A 59 -2.87 -0.47 -2.91
CA THR A 59 -3.71 -1.67 -2.97
C THR A 59 -4.95 -1.52 -2.10
N VAL A 60 -6.02 -2.24 -2.43
CA VAL A 60 -7.24 -2.27 -1.59
C VAL A 60 -6.92 -2.80 -0.20
N GLY A 61 -6.05 -3.82 -0.08
CA GLY A 61 -5.59 -4.35 1.21
C GLY A 61 -4.86 -3.31 2.05
N TYR A 62 -4.03 -2.45 1.44
CA TYR A 62 -3.40 -1.33 2.16
C TYR A 62 -4.43 -0.33 2.70
N LEU A 63 -5.42 0.02 1.88
CA LEU A 63 -6.51 0.91 2.31
C LEU A 63 -7.35 0.27 3.42
N LEU A 64 -7.55 -1.05 3.41
CA LEU A 64 -8.25 -1.79 4.47
C LEU A 64 -7.41 -2.02 5.73
N GLY A 65 -6.13 -1.65 5.71
CA GLY A 65 -5.22 -1.80 6.85
C GLY A 65 -4.64 -3.21 6.99
N GLU A 66 -4.71 -4.06 5.96
CA GLU A 66 -4.10 -5.40 5.95
C GLU A 66 -2.57 -5.35 5.95
N THR A 67 -2.00 -4.23 5.51
CA THR A 67 -0.57 -3.94 5.61
C THR A 67 -0.35 -2.84 6.64
N ALA A 68 0.16 -3.22 7.81
CA ALA A 68 0.46 -2.31 8.91
C ALA A 68 1.63 -1.35 8.60
N ASP A 69 2.50 -1.74 7.68
CA ASP A 69 3.81 -1.12 7.55
C ASP A 69 3.86 -0.08 6.43
N ARG A 70 3.60 1.18 6.80
CA ARG A 70 3.71 2.32 5.88
C ARG A 70 5.15 2.67 5.52
N ASP A 71 6.11 2.14 6.26
CA ASP A 71 7.52 2.49 6.12
C ASP A 71 8.27 1.54 5.18
N LEU A 72 7.72 0.35 4.89
CA LEU A 72 8.33 -0.64 3.99
C LEU A 72 8.60 -0.10 2.57
N LEU A 73 7.76 0.81 2.09
CA LEU A 73 7.84 1.35 0.72
C LEU A 73 8.48 2.75 0.67
N LYS A 74 9.07 3.25 1.76
CA LYS A 74 9.66 4.60 1.78
C LYS A 74 11.09 4.67 1.25
N ASP A 75 11.80 3.55 1.16
CA ASP A 75 13.15 3.49 0.60
C ASP A 75 13.09 3.28 -0.93
N PRO A 76 13.45 4.28 -1.75
CA PRO A 76 13.43 4.15 -3.21
C PRO A 76 14.37 3.06 -3.72
N ALA A 77 15.49 2.80 -3.03
CA ALA A 77 16.43 1.77 -3.42
C ALA A 77 15.87 0.38 -3.11
N MET A 78 15.15 0.20 -2.00
CA MET A 78 14.45 -1.06 -1.70
C MET A 78 13.35 -1.35 -2.74
N LEU A 79 12.55 -0.34 -3.09
CA LEU A 79 11.53 -0.48 -4.13
C LEU A 79 12.13 -0.90 -5.47
N ARG A 80 13.24 -0.27 -5.87
CA ARG A 80 13.91 -0.62 -7.13
C ARG A 80 14.37 -2.08 -7.14
N ARG A 81 14.97 -2.55 -6.05
CA ARG A 81 15.36 -3.97 -5.91
C ARG A 81 14.17 -4.91 -6.04
N LEU A 82 13.03 -4.59 -5.42
CA LEU A 82 11.82 -5.43 -5.53
C LEU A 82 11.28 -5.50 -6.96
N ILE A 83 11.33 -4.38 -7.70
CA ILE A 83 10.95 -4.33 -9.11
C ILE A 83 11.91 -5.21 -9.93
N ASP A 84 13.22 -5.01 -9.77
CA ASP A 84 14.24 -5.75 -10.51
C ASP A 84 14.12 -7.27 -10.24
N ILE A 85 13.88 -7.69 -8.99
CA ILE A 85 13.66 -9.10 -8.62
C ILE A 85 12.42 -9.66 -9.31
N ASN A 86 11.36 -8.87 -9.48
CA ASN A 86 10.14 -9.33 -10.10
C ASN A 86 10.27 -9.54 -11.61
N GLU A 87 11.22 -8.86 -12.26
CA GLU A 87 11.54 -8.95 -13.69
C GLU A 87 12.53 -10.08 -14.02
N LEU A 88 13.12 -10.73 -13.01
CA LEU A 88 14.03 -11.86 -13.21
C LEU A 88 13.29 -13.09 -13.80
N PRO A 89 13.99 -13.95 -14.56
CA PRO A 89 13.46 -15.26 -14.89
C PRO A 89 13.25 -16.10 -13.61
N GLU A 90 12.34 -17.06 -13.70
CA GLU A 90 11.81 -17.76 -12.52
C GLU A 90 12.90 -18.45 -11.71
N GLU A 91 13.88 -19.07 -12.37
CA GLU A 91 14.99 -19.76 -11.70
C GLU A 91 15.83 -18.79 -10.85
N GLU A 92 16.29 -17.68 -11.42
CA GLU A 92 17.08 -16.67 -10.72
C GLU A 92 16.28 -16.00 -9.60
N LYS A 93 14.99 -15.76 -9.83
CA LYS A 93 14.08 -15.23 -8.82
C LYS A 93 13.99 -16.16 -7.61
N GLN A 94 13.81 -17.46 -7.82
CA GLN A 94 13.77 -18.46 -6.76
C GLN A 94 15.08 -18.49 -5.96
N HIS A 95 16.23 -18.37 -6.64
CA HIS A 95 17.53 -18.33 -5.97
C HIS A 95 17.68 -17.10 -5.06
N VAL A 96 17.24 -15.93 -5.52
CA VAL A 96 17.26 -14.70 -4.71
C VAL A 96 16.37 -14.84 -3.48
N LEU A 97 15.14 -15.35 -3.66
CA LEU A 97 14.18 -15.54 -2.57
C LEU A 97 14.68 -16.54 -1.54
N PHE A 98 15.29 -17.65 -1.98
CA PHE A 98 15.88 -18.65 -1.08
C PHE A 98 16.95 -18.05 -0.16
N ASN A 99 17.87 -17.25 -0.72
CA ASN A 99 18.92 -16.61 0.06
C ASN A 99 18.36 -15.56 1.03
N LEU A 100 17.38 -14.78 0.59
CA LEU A 100 16.69 -13.81 1.42
C LEU A 100 16.02 -14.48 2.62
N ASP A 101 15.30 -15.58 2.39
CA ASP A 101 14.65 -16.37 3.44
C ASP A 101 15.65 -16.98 4.42
N ALA A 102 16.80 -17.46 3.93
CA ALA A 102 17.86 -18.01 4.78
C ALA A 102 18.40 -16.95 5.75
N VAL A 103 18.71 -15.75 5.25
CA VAL A 103 19.22 -14.63 6.08
C VAL A 103 18.16 -14.17 7.09
N LEU A 104 16.90 -14.04 6.66
CA LEU A 104 15.81 -13.65 7.54
C LEU A 104 15.54 -14.68 8.64
N ARG A 105 15.66 -15.97 8.32
CA ARG A 105 15.54 -17.06 9.30
C ARG A 105 16.64 -16.97 10.33
N ASP A 106 17.90 -16.88 9.91
CA ASP A 106 19.04 -16.74 10.82
C ASP A 106 18.87 -15.54 11.76
N PHE A 107 18.50 -14.37 11.21
CA PHE A 107 18.28 -13.18 12.02
C PHE A 107 17.17 -13.36 13.06
N LYS A 108 16.02 -13.93 12.67
CA LYS A 108 14.90 -14.20 13.60
C LYS A 108 15.30 -15.19 14.69
N THR A 109 16.05 -16.23 14.34
CA THR A 109 16.58 -17.21 15.28
C THR A 109 17.51 -16.54 16.29
N ARG A 110 18.51 -15.77 15.85
CA ARG A 110 19.41 -15.03 16.76
C ARG A 110 18.65 -14.10 17.70
N ARG A 111 17.61 -13.43 17.21
CA ARG A 111 16.78 -12.54 18.03
C ARG A 111 15.89 -13.25 19.06
N ALA A 112 15.58 -14.54 18.86
CA ALA A 112 14.75 -15.32 19.78
C ALA A 112 15.57 -16.00 20.89
N TYR A 113 16.87 -16.22 20.65
CA TYR A 113 17.81 -16.83 21.60
C TYR A 113 18.75 -15.82 22.27
N ALA A 114 18.59 -14.51 21.99
CA ALA A 114 19.27 -13.41 22.67
C ALA A 114 18.36 -12.80 23.74
#